data_AF-A0A920UXQ0-F1
#
_entry.id   AF-A0A920UXQ0-F1
#
_cell.length_a   1.000
_cell.length_b   1.000
_cell.length_c   1.000
_cell.angle_alpha   90.00
_cell.angle_beta   90.00
_cell.angle_gamma   90.00
#
_symmetry.space_group_name_H-M   'P 1'
#
loop_
_entity.id
_entity.type
_entity.pdbx_description
1 polymer ?
#
loop_
_entity_poly.entity_id
_entity_poly.type
_entity_poly.pdbx_seq_one_letter_code
_entity_poly.pdbx_strand_id
1 'polypeptide(L)' 'MARLNEIGCRHGVGRADLVENRYIGMKNRGCYETPGGTILLKAHRAMESITLWVGKWRMSKMI' A
#
# COMPACT_ATOMS: atom_id res chain seq x y z
N MET A 1 8.93 10.63 6.29
CA MET A 1 8.93 9.19 5.91
C MET A 1 10.11 8.40 6.45
N ALA A 2 11.30 8.99 6.66
CA ALA A 2 12.50 8.27 7.12
C ALA A 2 12.26 7.39 8.37
N ARG A 3 11.60 7.93 9.40
CA ARG A 3 11.33 7.19 10.65
C ARG A 3 10.42 5.96 10.47
N LEU A 4 9.38 6.09 9.63
CA LEU A 4 8.48 4.97 9.31
C LEU A 4 9.19 3.89 8.51
N ASN A 5 10.10 4.27 7.62
CA ASN A 5 10.93 3.32 6.88
C ASN A 5 11.87 2.55 7.83
N GLU A 6 12.56 3.23 8.75
CA GLU A 6 13.42 2.55 9.74
C GLU A 6 12.68 1.51 10.57
N ILE A 7 11.49 1.87 11.07
CA ILE A 7 10.65 0.97 11.87
C ILE A 7 10.16 -0.19 10.99
N GLY A 8 9.59 0.10 9.82
CA GLY A 8 9.08 -0.92 8.91
C GLY A 8 10.14 -1.91 8.44
N CYS A 9 11.34 -1.43 8.09
CA CYS A 9 12.47 -2.27 7.69
C CYS A 9 12.89 -3.23 8.81
N ARG A 10 13.01 -2.74 10.05
CA ARG A 10 13.40 -3.57 11.20
C ARG A 10 12.44 -4.74 11.44
N HIS A 11 11.18 -4.56 11.09
CA HIS A 11 10.13 -5.57 11.27
C HIS A 11 9.79 -6.32 9.97
N GLY A 12 10.51 -6.10 8.87
CA GLY A 12 10.26 -6.77 7.58
C GLY A 12 8.91 -6.42 6.94
N VAL A 13 8.34 -5.26 7.27
CA VAL A 13 7.03 -4.82 6.76
C VAL A 13 7.16 -4.29 5.33
N GLY A 14 6.18 -4.60 4.48
CA GLY A 14 6.04 -4.02 3.14
C GLY A 14 6.76 -4.76 2.02
N ARG A 15 7.08 -6.05 2.20
CA ARG A 15 7.61 -6.92 1.15
C ARG A 15 6.47 -7.50 0.32
N ALA A 16 6.58 -7.45 -1.00
CA ALA A 16 5.64 -8.08 -1.91
C ALA A 16 6.39 -8.68 -3.12
N ASP A 17 6.12 -9.95 -3.41
CA ASP A 17 6.52 -10.61 -4.66
C ASP A 17 5.28 -10.71 -5.54
N LEU A 18 5.33 -10.10 -6.72
CA LEU A 18 4.18 -9.98 -7.59
C LEU A 18 4.57 -10.15 -9.07
N VAL A 19 3.67 -10.82 -9.79
CA VAL A 19 3.72 -10.88 -11.25
C VAL A 19 2.77 -9.80 -11.78
N GLU A 20 3.34 -8.78 -12.39
CA GLU A 20 2.61 -7.63 -12.92
C GLU A 20 2.60 -7.61 -14.45
N ASN A 21 1.60 -6.93 -15.02
CA ASN A 21 1.54 -6.66 -16.44
C ASN A 21 2.31 -5.36 -16.72
N ARG A 22 3.27 -5.41 -17.64
CA ARG A 22 3.90 -4.22 -18.21
C ARG A 22 2.96 -3.56 -19.21
N TYR A 23 3.11 -2.24 -19.36
CA TYR A 23 2.27 -1.43 -20.27
C TYR A 23 2.24 -1.97 -21.71
N ILE A 24 3.36 -2.52 -22.21
CA ILE A 24 3.49 -3.08 -23.56
C ILE A 24 2.97 -4.54 -23.69
N GLY A 25 2.23 -5.07 -22.71
CA GLY A 25 1.56 -6.37 -22.82
C GLY A 25 2.37 -7.61 -22.39
N MET A 26 3.55 -7.42 -21.81
CA MET A 26 4.36 -8.53 -21.26
C MET A 26 4.23 -8.61 -19.74
N LYS A 27 4.27 -9.82 -19.18
CA LYS A 27 4.35 -9.99 -17.72
C LYS A 27 5.78 -9.85 -17.21
N ASN A 28 5.94 -9.38 -15.98
CA ASN A 28 7.21 -9.36 -15.26
C ASN A 28 6.98 -9.83 -13.81
N ARG A 29 7.96 -10.48 -13.18
CA ARG A 29 7.94 -10.77 -11.73
C ARG A 29 8.90 -9.81 -11.05
N GLY A 30 8.44 -9.13 -10.00
CA GLY A 30 9.23 -8.20 -9.21
C GLY A 30 9.06 -8.44 -7.72
N CYS A 31 10.16 -8.39 -6.99
CA CYS A 31 10.19 -8.32 -5.53
C CYS A 31 10.35 -6.85 -5.12
N TYR A 32 9.37 -6.32 -4.40
CA TYR A 32 9.32 -4.92 -3.99
C TYR A 32 9.30 -4.80 -2.47
N GLU A 33 9.98 -3.78 -1.95
CA GLU A 33 10.02 -3.46 -0.52
C GLU A 33 9.57 -2.00 -0.29
N THR A 34 8.46 -1.82 0.41
CA THR A 34 7.82 -0.51 0.65
C THR A 34 7.40 -0.33 2.12
N PRO A 35 8.37 -0.24 3.04
CA PRO A 35 8.11 -0.31 4.48
C PRO A 35 7.22 0.82 5.00
N GLY A 36 7.61 2.08 4.83
CA GLY A 36 6.83 3.22 5.32
C GLY A 36 5.51 3.41 4.56
N GLY A 37 5.51 3.16 3.25
CA GLY A 37 4.30 3.24 2.42
C GLY A 37 3.23 2.25 2.85
N THR A 38 3.63 1.01 3.16
CA THR A 38 2.71 -0.04 3.64
C THR A 38 2.08 0.33 4.98
N ILE A 39 2.86 0.85 5.92
CA ILE A 39 2.37 1.28 7.23
C ILE A 39 1.40 2.47 7.08
N LEU A 40 1.79 3.47 6.30
CA LEU A 40 0.99 4.67 6.10
C LEU A 40 -0.35 4.38 5.44
N LEU A 41 -0.37 3.58 4.36
CA LEU A 41 -1.60 3.25 3.65
C LEU A 41 -2.60 2.51 4.55
N LYS A 42 -2.10 1.63 5.42
CA LYS A 42 -2.92 0.89 6.38
C LYS A 42 -3.49 1.81 7.46
N ALA A 43 -2.68 2.73 8.00
CA ALA A 43 -3.13 3.73 8.96
C ALA A 43 -4.16 4.70 8.35
N HIS A 44 -3.92 5.16 7.11
CA HIS A 44 -4.83 6.04 6.39
C HIS A 44 -6.21 5.40 6.20
N ARG A 45 -6.24 4.15 5.70
CA ARG A 45 -7.50 3.40 5.53
C ARG A 45 -8.24 3.15 6.84
N ALA A 46 -7.50 2.96 7.94
CA ALA A 46 -8.11 2.85 9.26
C ALA A 46 -8.77 4.17 9.69
N MET A 47 -8.11 5.32 9.47
CA MET A 47 -8.71 6.63 9.75
C MET A 47 -9.92 6.91 8.86
N GLU A 48 -9.87 6.54 7.58
CA GLU A 48 -11.01 6.65 6.67
C GLU A 48 -12.22 5.83 7.17
N SER A 49 -11.99 4.66 7.76
CA SER A 49 -13.08 3.80 8.22
C SER A 49 -13.89 4.38 9.39
N ILE A 50 -13.29 5.29 10.17
CA ILE A 50 -13.94 5.94 11.31
C ILE A 50 -14.42 7.36 11.01
N THR A 51 -13.89 8.00 9.97
CA THR A 51 -14.19 9.41 9.63
C THR A 51 -15.01 9.58 8.36
N LEU A 52 -14.98 8.62 7.42
CA LEU A 52 -15.75 8.70 6.17
C LEU A 52 -17.07 7.95 6.28
N TRP A 53 -18.14 8.61 5.84
CA TRP A 53 -19.43 7.96 5.65
C TRP A 53 -19.35 6.88 4.57
N VAL A 54 -20.06 5.78 4.76
CA VAL A 54 -19.93 4.53 3.97
C VAL A 54 -20.03 4.75 2.46
N GLY A 55 -20.92 5.61 1.97
CA GLY A 55 -21.04 5.86 0.53
C GLY A 55 -19.86 6.63 -0.05
N LYS A 56 -19.25 7.54 0.72
CA LYS A 56 -18.02 8.24 0.30
C LYS A 56 -16.81 7.31 0.33
N TRP A 57 -16.73 6.43 1.33
CA TRP A 57 -15.71 5.40 1.42
C TRP A 57 -15.78 4.41 0.25
N ARG A 58 -16.99 4.00 -0.15
CA ARG A 58 -17.21 3.15 -1.33
C ARG A 58 -16.78 3.83 -2.63
N MET A 59 -17.12 5.10 -2.81
CA MET A 59 -16.73 5.88 -3.99
C MET A 59 -15.20 5.99 -4.12
N SER A 60 -14.51 6.23 -3.00
CA SER A 60 -13.05 6.37 -2.98
C SER A 60 -12.26 5.11 -3.36
N LYS A 61 -12.89 3.93 -3.39
CA LYS A 61 -12.23 2.67 -3.80
C LYS A 61 -12.53 2.26 -5.24
N MET A 62 -13.48 2.92 -5.89
CA MET A 62 -13.86 2.65 -7.28
C MET A 62 -13.01 3.43 -8.29
N ILE A 63 -12.42 4.54 -7.84
CA ILE A 63 -11.43 5.32 -8.58
C ILE A 63 -10.00 4.83 -8.26
#